data_AF-A0A3M4SYJ9-F1
#
_entry.id   AF-A0A3M4SYJ9-F1
#
_cell.length_a   1.000
_cell.length_b   1.000
_cell.length_c   1.000
_cell.angle_alpha   90.00
_cell.angle_beta   90.00
_cell.angle_gamma   90.00
#
_symmetry.space_group_name_H-M   'P 1'
#
loop_
_entity.id
_entity.type
_entity.pdbx_description
1 polymer ?
#
loop_
_entity_poly.entity_id
_entity_poly.type
_entity_poly.pdbx_seq_one_letter_code
_entity_poly.pdbx_strand_id
1 'polypeptide(L)'
;FCSASLNFVEAGSDRTAGQSGVNKAFLEKYPIFVPPLTEQTEIVRRVEQLFAFADNLEAKVAAAKSRIDNLTQSLLAKAFRGELVPQDPNDESASVLLERIKTQRAATLKAKRSRKTSA
;
A
#
# COMPACT_ATOMS: atom_id res chain seq x y z
N PHE A 1 16.05 -31.92 0.64
CA PHE A 1 14.60 -32.17 0.75
C PHE A 1 13.78 -31.32 -0.22
N CYS A 2 13.73 -29.99 -0.07
CA CYS A 2 12.90 -29.15 -0.92
C CYS A 2 13.21 -29.29 -2.43
N SER A 3 14.50 -29.34 -2.81
CA SER A 3 14.89 -29.53 -4.22
C SER A 3 14.54 -30.92 -4.78
N ALA A 4 14.68 -31.97 -3.98
CA ALA A 4 14.35 -33.33 -4.41
C ALA A 4 12.83 -33.54 -4.58
N SER A 5 12.01 -32.92 -3.70
CA SER A 5 10.55 -32.91 -3.86
C SER A 5 10.10 -32.19 -5.12
N LEU A 6 10.68 -31.02 -5.40
CA LEU A 6 10.33 -30.23 -6.58
C LEU A 6 10.62 -31.00 -7.87
N ASN A 7 11.79 -31.64 -7.94
CA ASN A 7 12.22 -32.44 -9.09
C ASN A 7 11.29 -33.65 -9.34
N PHE A 8 10.72 -34.25 -8.29
CA PHE A 8 9.79 -35.37 -8.45
C PHE A 8 8.43 -34.92 -9.00
N VAL A 9 7.87 -33.83 -8.47
CA VAL A 9 6.56 -33.32 -8.92
C VAL A 9 6.62 -32.83 -10.37
N GLU A 10 7.71 -32.17 -10.77
CA GLU A 10 7.93 -31.79 -12.17
C GLU A 10 8.04 -33.01 -13.09
N ALA A 11 8.68 -34.09 -12.64
CA ALA A 11 8.84 -35.31 -13.43
C ALA A 11 7.54 -36.09 -13.66
N GLY A 12 6.52 -35.92 -12.82
CA GLY A 12 5.19 -36.53 -12.99
C GLY A 12 4.09 -35.56 -13.42
N SER A 13 4.47 -34.34 -13.81
CA SER A 13 3.54 -33.34 -14.35
C SER A 13 3.26 -33.64 -15.82
N ASP A 14 2.25 -34.45 -16.08
CA ASP A 14 1.74 -34.68 -17.44
C ASP A 14 0.87 -33.49 -17.87
N ARG A 15 1.10 -32.98 -19.08
CA ARG A 15 0.28 -31.94 -19.69
C ARG A 15 -0.72 -32.58 -20.65
N THR A 16 -2.01 -32.48 -20.33
CA THR A 16 -3.09 -32.86 -21.25
C THR A 16 -4.03 -31.67 -21.45
N ALA A 17 -4.26 -31.27 -22.70
CA ALA A 17 -5.14 -30.16 -23.08
C ALA A 17 -4.84 -28.81 -22.39
N GLY A 18 -3.57 -28.48 -22.15
CA GLY A 18 -3.16 -27.20 -21.54
C GLY A 18 -3.30 -27.13 -20.01
N GLN A 19 -3.83 -28.18 -19.38
CA GLN A 19 -3.84 -28.33 -17.92
C GLN A 19 -2.63 -29.16 -17.50
N SER A 20 -1.85 -28.63 -16.54
CA SER A 20 -0.77 -29.39 -15.91
C SER A 20 -1.35 -30.09 -14.69
N GLY A 21 -1.24 -31.42 -14.63
CA GLY A 21 -1.77 -32.23 -13.53
C GLY A 21 -0.81 -33.34 -13.17
N VAL A 22 -0.89 -33.82 -11.93
CA VAL A 22 -0.08 -34.93 -11.43
C VAL A 22 -1.00 -36.10 -11.13
N ASN A 23 -0.67 -37.27 -11.68
CA ASN A 23 -1.49 -38.47 -11.52
C ASN A 23 -1.41 -39.02 -10.08
N LYS A 24 -2.52 -39.54 -9.53
CA LYS A 24 -2.57 -40.20 -8.22
C LYS A 24 -1.55 -41.34 -8.09
N ALA A 25 -1.44 -42.19 -9.11
CA ALA A 25 -0.51 -43.32 -9.11
C ALA A 25 0.97 -42.88 -9.09
N PHE A 26 1.24 -41.64 -9.49
CA PHE A 26 2.56 -41.04 -9.42
C PHE A 26 2.85 -40.48 -8.02
N LEU A 27 1.87 -39.79 -7.42
CA LEU A 27 1.97 -39.27 -6.05
C LEU A 27 2.17 -40.37 -5.00
N GLU A 28 1.53 -41.53 -5.18
CA GLU A 28 1.67 -42.69 -4.28
C GLU A 28 3.11 -43.25 -4.24
N LYS A 29 3.89 -43.06 -5.30
CA LYS A 29 5.28 -43.53 -5.38
C LYS A 29 6.28 -42.54 -4.79
N TYR A 30 5.81 -41.41 -4.27
CA TYR A 30 6.68 -40.36 -3.79
C TYR A 30 7.43 -40.80 -2.52
N PRO A 31 8.78 -40.84 -2.53
CA PRO A 31 9.53 -41.18 -1.34
C PRO A 31 9.43 -40.04 -0.32
N ILE A 32 8.62 -40.25 0.71
CA ILE A 32 8.60 -39.38 1.89
C ILE A 32 9.49 -39.95 2.98
N PHE A 33 10.31 -39.10 3.58
CA PHE A 33 11.03 -39.45 4.78
C PHE A 33 10.19 -39.02 5.97
N VAL A 34 9.83 -39.99 6.80
CA VAL A 34 8.99 -39.76 7.97
C VAL A 34 9.90 -39.79 9.20
N PRO A 35 10.12 -38.65 9.88
CA PRO A 35 10.93 -38.63 11.09
C PRO A 35 10.17 -39.27 12.28
N PRO A 36 10.81 -39.51 13.43
CA PRO A 36 10.12 -40.00 14.63
C PRO A 36 8.99 -39.08 15.08
N LEU A 37 7.95 -39.64 15.73
CA LEU A 37 6.75 -38.88 16.13
C LEU A 37 7.06 -37.62 16.94
N THR A 38 8.03 -37.70 17.86
CA THR A 38 8.46 -36.54 18.66
C THR A 38 8.98 -35.38 17.81
N GLU A 39 9.74 -35.69 16.76
CA GLU A 39 10.29 -34.69 15.85
C GLU A 39 9.19 -34.13 14.93
N GLN A 40 8.25 -34.97 14.48
CA GLN A 40 7.08 -34.51 13.73
C GLN A 40 6.29 -33.45 14.51
N THR A 41 6.02 -33.73 15.80
CA THR A 41 5.30 -32.78 16.67
C THR A 41 6.06 -31.46 16.84
N GLU A 42 7.38 -31.52 17.05
CA GLU A 42 8.19 -30.29 17.17
C GLU A 42 8.25 -29.49 15.85
N ILE A 43 8.33 -30.16 14.69
CA ILE A 43 8.29 -29.49 13.39
C ILE A 43 6.95 -28.77 13.22
N VAL A 44 5.83 -29.46 13.47
CA VAL A 44 4.48 -28.86 13.38
C VAL A 44 4.37 -27.66 14.31
N ARG A 45 4.78 -27.80 15.58
CA ARG A 45 4.75 -26.71 16.56
C ARG A 45 5.49 -25.46 16.08
N ARG A 46 6.68 -25.62 15.49
CA ARG A 46 7.47 -24.48 14.97
C ARG A 46 6.84 -23.85 13.74
N VAL A 47 6.29 -24.66 12.83
CA VAL A 47 5.62 -24.18 11.62
C VAL A 47 4.36 -23.40 11.98
N GLU A 48 3.54 -23.91 12.90
CA GLU A 48 2.35 -23.22 13.40
C GLU A 48 2.70 -21.88 14.06
N GLN A 49 3.78 -21.83 14.83
CA GLN A 49 4.27 -20.58 15.42
C GLN A 49 4.67 -19.54 14.36
N LEU A 50 5.33 -19.99 13.28
CA LEU A 50 5.73 -19.11 12.19
C LEU A 50 4.52 -18.58 11.41
N PHE A 51 3.52 -19.42 11.15
CA PHE A 51 2.28 -18.98 10.51
C PHE A 51 1.51 -17.99 11.40
N ALA A 52 1.33 -18.30 12.68
CA ALA A 52 0.69 -17.39 13.61
C ALA A 52 1.42 -16.05 13.70
N PHE A 53 2.75 -16.04 13.61
CA PHE A 53 3.53 -14.80 13.57
C PHE A 53 3.27 -13.99 12.29
N ALA A 54 3.21 -14.66 11.13
CA ALA A 54 2.90 -14.02 9.84
C ALA A 54 1.50 -13.38 9.87
N ASP A 55 0.48 -14.12 10.32
CA ASP A 55 -0.90 -13.63 10.42
C ASP A 55 -0.99 -12.39 11.32
N ASN A 56 -0.29 -12.41 12.46
CA ASN A 56 -0.22 -11.27 13.36
C ASN A 56 0.46 -10.05 12.73
N LEU A 57 1.48 -10.25 11.90
CA LEU A 57 2.16 -9.17 11.19
C LEU A 57 1.24 -8.55 10.13
N GLU A 58 0.55 -9.38 9.34
CA GLU A 58 -0.42 -8.92 8.36
C GLU A 58 -1.54 -8.10 9.01
N ALA A 59 -2.10 -8.59 10.12
CA ALA A 59 -3.13 -7.87 10.87
C ALA A 59 -2.64 -6.50 11.37
N LYS A 60 -1.39 -6.42 11.87
CA LYS A 60 -0.79 -5.15 12.30
C LYS A 60 -0.62 -4.17 11.15
N VAL A 61 -0.17 -4.65 9.99
CA VAL A 61 0.00 -3.82 8.78
C VAL A 61 -1.36 -3.30 8.31
N ALA A 62 -2.38 -4.15 8.26
CA ALA A 62 -3.74 -3.76 7.88
C ALA A 62 -4.31 -2.70 8.83
N ALA A 63 -4.15 -2.89 10.15
CA ALA A 63 -4.58 -1.91 11.15
C ALA A 63 -3.83 -0.58 11.03
N ALA A 64 -2.51 -0.61 10.79
CA ALA A 64 -1.71 0.59 10.58
C ALA A 64 -2.15 1.37 9.33
N LYS A 65 -2.41 0.66 8.22
CA LYS A 65 -2.92 1.27 6.99
C LYS A 65 -4.26 1.98 7.22
N SER A 66 -5.21 1.31 7.88
CA SER A 66 -6.50 1.91 8.21
C SER A 66 -6.37 3.17 9.09
N ARG A 67 -5.44 3.16 10.07
CA ARG A 67 -5.17 4.33 10.89
C ARG A 67 -4.63 5.51 10.08
N ILE A 68 -3.74 5.25 9.13
CA ILE A 68 -3.21 6.28 8.23
C ILE A 68 -4.32 6.85 7.36
N ASP A 69 -5.17 6.00 6.78
CA ASP A 69 -6.30 6.46 5.96
C ASP A 69 -7.22 7.38 6.76
N ASN A 70 -7.59 7.00 7.99
CA ASN A 70 -8.41 7.85 8.86
C ASN A 70 -7.72 9.15 9.26
N LEU A 71 -6.41 9.12 9.53
CA LEU A 71 -5.63 10.30 9.87
C LEU A 71 -5.54 11.26 8.70
N THR A 72 -5.30 10.76 7.48
CA THR A 72 -5.23 11.60 6.27
C THR A 72 -6.57 12.27 5.98
N GLN A 73 -7.70 11.56 6.12
CA GLN A 73 -9.03 12.15 5.99
C GLN A 73 -9.26 13.25 7.03
N SER A 74 -8.92 12.99 8.29
CA SER A 74 -9.07 13.97 9.38
C SER A 74 -8.16 15.19 9.17
N LEU A 75 -6.94 14.98 8.71
CA LEU A 75 -5.97 16.04 8.41
C LEU A 75 -6.46 16.93 7.26
N LEU A 76 -6.92 16.32 6.16
CA LEU A 76 -7.48 17.06 5.02
C LEU A 76 -8.73 17.85 5.42
N ALA A 77 -9.61 17.26 6.23
CA ALA A 77 -10.79 17.96 6.74
C ALA A 77 -10.39 19.20 7.57
N LYS A 78 -9.39 19.08 8.46
CA LYS A 78 -8.86 20.22 9.21
C LYS A 78 -8.16 21.24 8.33
N ALA A 79 -7.45 20.79 7.29
CA ALA A 79 -6.79 21.66 6.31
C ALA A 79 -7.81 22.54 5.56
N PHE A 80 -8.90 21.93 5.06
CA PHE A 80 -9.95 22.66 4.35
C PHE A 80 -10.73 23.62 5.26
N ARG A 81 -10.82 23.35 6.56
CA ARG A 81 -11.41 24.29 7.53
C ARG A 81 -10.47 25.41 7.96
N GLY A 82 -9.20 25.37 7.56
CA GLY A 82 -8.19 26.34 7.99
C GLY A 82 -7.72 26.15 9.43
N GLU A 83 -8.05 25.03 10.09
CA GLU A 83 -7.77 24.79 11.51
C GLU A 83 -6.34 24.27 11.77
N LEU A 84 -5.52 24.09 10.73
CA LEU A 84 -4.13 23.62 10.86
C LEU A 84 -3.16 24.71 11.33
N VAL A 85 -3.55 25.97 11.25
CA VAL A 85 -2.76 27.13 11.67
C VAL A 85 -3.66 28.04 12.51
N PRO A 86 -3.16 28.66 13.60
CA PRO A 86 -3.91 29.66 14.34
C PRO A 86 -4.40 30.77 13.41
N GLN A 87 -5.71 31.00 13.39
CA GLN A 87 -6.33 32.04 12.57
C GLN A 87 -6.30 33.37 13.32
N ASP A 88 -5.89 34.46 12.66
CA ASP A 88 -6.01 35.80 13.23
C ASP A 88 -7.47 36.27 13.05
N PRO A 89 -8.18 36.71 14.10
CA PRO A 89 -9.52 37.28 13.98
C PRO A 89 -9.62 38.48 13.05
N ASN A 90 -8.49 39.14 12.75
CA ASN A 90 -8.41 40.27 11.83
C ASN A 90 -8.09 39.86 10.39
N ASP A 91 -7.95 38.56 10.08
CA ASP A 91 -7.68 38.11 8.71
C ASP A 91 -8.83 38.52 7.78
N GLU A 92 -8.47 39.18 6.68
CA GLU A 92 -9.43 39.56 5.66
C GLU A 92 -9.91 38.33 4.88
N SER A 93 -11.17 38.33 4.42
CA SER A 93 -11.69 37.19 3.66
C SER A 93 -10.89 36.99 2.36
N ALA A 94 -10.68 35.73 1.97
CA ALA A 94 -9.95 35.39 0.74
C ALA A 94 -10.53 36.07 -0.52
N SER A 95 -11.86 36.30 -0.56
CA SER A 95 -12.55 37.05 -1.60
C SER A 95 -12.05 38.48 -1.74
N VAL A 96 -11.88 39.19 -0.61
CA VAL A 96 -11.42 40.59 -0.58
C VAL A 96 -9.97 40.67 -1.05
N LEU A 97 -9.11 39.77 -0.57
CA LEU A 97 -7.72 39.69 -1.00
C LEU A 97 -7.61 39.42 -2.52
N LEU A 98 -8.44 38.53 -3.07
CA LEU A 98 -8.45 38.22 -4.51
C LEU A 98 -8.90 39.42 -5.36
N GLU A 99 -9.91 40.18 -4.93
CA GLU A 99 -10.30 41.42 -5.61
C GLU A 99 -9.17 42.45 -5.59
N ARG A 100 -8.48 42.60 -4.45
CA ARG A 100 -7.33 43.49 -4.31
C ARG A 100 -6.19 43.06 -5.25
N ILE A 101 -5.87 41.77 -5.34
CA ILE A 101 -4.86 41.24 -6.27
C ILE A 101 -5.26 41.49 -7.73
N LYS A 102 -6.54 41.28 -8.10
CA LYS A 102 -7.04 41.54 -9.46
C LYS A 102 -6.89 43.01 -9.84
N THR A 103 -7.31 43.92 -8.96
CA THR A 103 -7.23 45.37 -9.20
C THR A 103 -5.78 45.85 -9.27
N GLN A 104 -4.90 45.38 -8.37
CA GLN A 104 -3.47 45.72 -8.40
C GLN A 104 -2.79 45.20 -9.67
N ARG A 105 -3.06 43.96 -10.09
CA ARG A 105 -2.52 43.40 -11.34
C ARG A 105 -2.99 44.18 -12.58
N ALA A 106 -4.28 44.56 -12.64
CA ALA A 106 -4.82 45.35 -13.74
C ALA A 106 -4.19 46.74 -13.84
N ALA A 107 -3.97 47.42 -12.70
CA ALA A 107 -3.27 48.71 -12.65
C ALA A 107 -1.81 48.59 -13.11
N THR A 108 -1.11 47.56 -12.65
CA THR A 108 0.29 47.31 -13.04
C THR A 108 0.43 47.04 -14.55
N LEU A 109 -0.50 46.29 -15.15
CA LEU A 109 -0.52 46.04 -16.59
C LEU A 109 -0.80 47.31 -17.41
N LYS A 110 -1.71 48.19 -16.95
CA LYS A 110 -1.96 49.49 -17.58
C LYS A 110 -0.72 50.40 -17.53
N ALA A 111 -0.03 50.46 -16.39
CA ALA A 111 1.21 51.24 -16.23
C ALA A 111 2.36 50.71 -17.11
N LYS A 112 2.44 49.39 -17.34
CA LYS A 112 3.47 48.80 -18.22
C LYS A 112 3.15 49.00 -19.71
N ARG A 113 1.87 49.07 -20.08
CA ARG A 113 1.42 49.38 -21.45
C ARG A 113 1.68 50.84 -21.81
N SER A 114 1.35 51.79 -20.94
CA SER A 114 1.62 53.21 -21.18
C SER A 114 3.11 53.51 -21.36
N ARG A 115 3.99 52.76 -20.67
CA ARG A 115 5.45 52.88 -20.78
C ARG A 115 6.05 52.30 -22.07
N LYS A 116 5.31 51.46 -22.81
CA LYS A 116 5.74 50.90 -24.11
C LYS A 116 5.23 51.69 -25.32
N THR A 117 4.28 52.60 -25.13
CA THR A 117 3.70 53.42 -26.19
C THR A 117 4.43 54.77 -26.36
N SER A 118 5.39 55.09 -25.48
CA SER A 118 6.21 56.32 -25.57
C SER A 118 7.62 56.09 -26.14
N ALA A 119 7.80 55.10 -27.01
CA ALA A 119 9.06 54.85 -27.74
C ALA A 119 8.76 54.77 -29.24
#